data_AF-A0A8X6LZW6-F1
#
_entry.id   AF-A0A8X6LZW6-F1
#
_cell.length_a   1.000
_cell.length_b   1.000
_cell.length_c   1.000
_cell.angle_alpha   90.00
_cell.angle_beta   90.00
_cell.angle_gamma   90.00
#
_symmetry.space_group_name_H-M   'P 1'
#
loop_
_entity.id
_entity.type
_entity.pdbx_description
1 polymer ?
#
loop_
_entity_poly.entity_id
_entity_poly.type
_entity_poly.pdbx_seq_one_letter_code
_entity_poly.pdbx_strand_id
1 'polypeptide(L)'
;MRNRAIIAKPYRMSPRQIEILKTEVNKMLEFKIIKPGEYDFTSPLILVEVPGKEARPFTDYRMLNTVNRTQFFPLLNIKEFFRKFMSRAKYISSMSLEDIRKYP
;
A
#
# COMPACT_ATOMS: atom_id res chain seq x y z
N MET A 1 -15.95 -14.15 -16.53
CA MET A 1 -14.87 -14.73 -15.72
C MET A 1 -15.43 -15.02 -14.34
N ARG A 2 -15.33 -16.24 -13.83
CA ARG A 2 -15.90 -16.58 -12.51
C ARG A 2 -15.07 -15.86 -11.44
N ASN A 3 -15.70 -14.96 -10.69
CA ASN A 3 -15.11 -14.34 -9.52
C ASN A 3 -14.95 -15.43 -8.46
N ARG A 4 -13.74 -16.00 -8.34
CA ARG A 4 -13.44 -16.99 -7.30
C ARG A 4 -13.13 -16.21 -6.03
N ALA A 5 -13.91 -16.44 -4.98
CA ALA A 5 -13.64 -15.86 -3.66
C ALA A 5 -12.20 -16.19 -3.24
N ILE A 6 -11.46 -15.18 -2.78
CA ILE A 6 -10.10 -15.35 -2.25
C ILE A 6 -10.19 -15.16 -0.75
N ILE A 7 -10.06 -16.26 -0.01
CA ILE A 7 -10.06 -16.22 1.44
C ILE A 7 -8.67 -16.61 1.93
N ALA A 8 -7.88 -15.62 2.32
CA ALA A 8 -6.60 -15.83 2.96
C ALA A 8 -6.75 -15.81 4.48
N LYS A 9 -6.09 -16.76 5.16
CA LYS A 9 -6.11 -16.85 6.62
C LYS A 9 -5.17 -15.80 7.23
N PRO A 10 -5.55 -15.15 8.34
CA PRO A 10 -4.64 -14.26 9.08
C PRO A 10 -3.38 -15.00 9.54
N TYR A 11 -2.25 -14.29 9.57
CA TYR A 11 -1.03 -14.82 10.14
C TYR A 11 -1.08 -14.84 11.68
N ARG A 12 -0.37 -15.80 12.27
CA ARG A 12 -0.15 -15.80 13.72
C ARG A 12 0.80 -14.67 14.09
N MET A 13 0.45 -13.93 15.14
CA MET A 13 1.20 -12.78 15.60
C MET A 13 1.26 -12.75 17.12
N SER A 14 2.29 -12.10 17.68
CA SER A 14 2.41 -11.91 19.11
C SER A 14 1.37 -10.91 19.63
N PRO A 15 1.03 -10.93 20.93
CA PRO A 15 0.10 -9.95 21.52
C PRO A 15 0.52 -8.50 21.26
N ARG A 16 1.82 -8.20 21.35
CA ARG A 16 2.38 -6.88 21.03
C ARG A 16 2.08 -6.46 19.59
N GLN A 17 2.29 -7.35 18.63
CA GLN A 17 2.04 -7.06 17.21
C GLN A 17 0.55 -6.78 16.96
N ILE A 18 -0.33 -7.54 17.62
CA ILE A 18 -1.78 -7.35 17.51
C ILE A 18 -2.19 -5.97 18.03
N GLU A 19 -1.65 -5.53 19.17
CA GLU A 19 -1.97 -4.20 19.72
C GLU A 19 -1.50 -3.05 18.83
N ILE A 20 -0.32 -3.18 18.22
CA ILE A 20 0.18 -2.21 17.24
C ILE A 20 -0.77 -2.16 16.02
N LEU A 21 -1.16 -3.33 15.50
CA LEU A 21 -2.07 -3.39 14.35
C LEU A 21 -3.44 -2.81 14.66
N LYS A 22 -4.02 -3.10 15.82
CA LYS A 22 -5.31 -2.52 16.26
C LYS A 22 -5.23 -1.00 16.31
N THR A 23 -4.18 -0.46 16.91
CA THR A 23 -3.95 0.99 17.00
C THR A 23 -3.95 1.62 15.61
N GLU A 24 -3.22 1.02 14.67
CA GLU A 24 -3.11 1.58 13.32
C GLU A 24 -4.39 1.41 12.50
N VAL A 25 -5.11 0.28 12.67
CA VAL A 25 -6.43 0.09 12.06
C VAL A 25 -7.43 1.14 12.55
N ASN A 26 -7.43 1.44 13.85
CA ASN A 26 -8.30 2.48 14.42
C ASN A 26 -7.97 3.86 13.84
N LYS A 27 -6.70 4.22 13.69
CA LYS A 27 -6.29 5.47 13.01
C LYS A 27 -6.78 5.51 11.57
N MET A 28 -6.64 4.41 10.81
CA MET A 28 -7.13 4.34 9.43
C MET A 28 -8.66 4.48 9.33
N LEU A 29 -9.40 4.00 10.33
CA LEU A 29 -10.86 4.18 10.44
C LEU A 29 -11.20 5.66 10.73
N GLU A 30 -10.48 6.28 11.67
CA GLU A 30 -10.67 7.70 12.03
C GLU A 30 -10.37 8.63 10.84
N PHE A 31 -9.29 8.37 10.11
CA PHE A 31 -8.94 9.07 8.87
C PHE A 31 -9.84 8.70 7.68
N LYS A 32 -10.83 7.83 7.86
CA LYS A 32 -11.76 7.37 6.82
C LYS A 32 -11.07 6.79 5.59
N ILE A 33 -9.87 6.23 5.77
CA ILE A 33 -9.11 5.53 4.73
C ILE A 33 -9.74 4.15 4.48
N ILE A 34 -10.22 3.51 5.55
CA ILE A 34 -10.87 2.20 5.49
C ILE A 34 -12.26 2.25 6.14
N LYS A 35 -13.08 1.22 5.86
CA LYS A 35 -14.38 1.02 6.49
C LYS A 35 -14.59 -0.46 6.84
N PRO A 36 -15.34 -0.77 7.91
CA PRO A 36 -15.81 -2.13 8.15
C PRO A 36 -16.72 -2.61 7.00
N GLY A 37 -16.66 -3.89 6.68
CA GLY A 37 -17.53 -4.49 5.68
C GLY A 37 -17.29 -5.99 5.55
N GLU A 38 -18.25 -6.66 4.95
CA GLU A 38 -18.20 -8.07 4.62
C GLU A 38 -17.92 -8.23 3.12
N TYR A 39 -16.91 -9.03 2.79
CA TYR A 39 -16.43 -9.17 1.42
C TYR A 39 -16.07 -10.64 1.14
N ASP A 40 -16.27 -11.07 -0.11
CA ASP A 40 -15.84 -12.39 -0.60
C ASP A 40 -14.32 -12.51 -0.80
N PHE A 41 -13.58 -11.46 -0.41
CA PHE A 41 -12.14 -11.35 -0.55
C PHE A 41 -11.51 -10.95 0.79
N THR A 42 -10.52 -11.71 1.23
CA THR A 42 -9.70 -11.38 2.41
C THR A 42 -8.23 -11.47 2.05
N SER A 43 -7.44 -10.53 2.57
CA SER A 43 -5.98 -10.53 2.49
C SER A 43 -5.42 -10.30 3.90
N PRO A 44 -4.39 -11.06 4.32
CA PRO A 44 -3.91 -10.97 5.68
C PRO A 44 -3.07 -9.71 5.87
N LEU A 45 -3.17 -9.11 7.05
CA LEU A 45 -2.26 -8.07 7.50
C LEU A 45 -0.95 -8.69 7.96
N ILE A 46 0.15 -7.98 7.74
CA ILE A 46 1.49 -8.24 8.28
C ILE A 46 2.00 -6.97 8.94
N LEU A 47 2.81 -7.10 9.98
CA LEU A 47 3.52 -5.99 10.59
C LEU A 47 4.97 -6.01 10.14
N VAL A 48 5.46 -4.89 9.61
CA VAL A 48 6.86 -4.74 9.22
C VAL A 48 7.52 -3.77 10.19
N GLU A 49 8.47 -4.28 10.95
CA GLU A 49 9.28 -3.51 11.90
C GLU A 49 10.63 -3.19 11.25
N VAL A 50 11.05 -1.93 11.31
CA VAL A 50 12.35 -1.48 10.84
C VAL A 50 13.05 -0.74 11.98
N PRO A 51 14.32 -1.04 12.29
CA PRO A 51 15.04 -0.35 13.36
C PRO A 51 14.98 1.17 13.21
N GLY A 52 14.66 1.86 14.30
CA GLY A 52 14.55 3.33 14.33
C GLY A 52 13.33 3.91 13.60
N LYS A 53 12.37 3.07 13.16
CA LYS A 53 11.12 3.51 12.54
C LYS A 53 9.94 2.87 13.24
N GLU A 54 8.80 3.56 13.17
CA GLU A 54 7.54 2.97 13.62
C GLU A 54 7.19 1.73 12.79
N ALA A 55 6.64 0.74 13.47
CA ALA A 55 6.15 -0.47 12.84
C ALA A 55 4.95 -0.12 11.94
N ARG A 56 4.92 -0.68 10.72
CA ARG A 56 3.88 -0.35 9.74
C ARG A 56 3.08 -1.58 9.35
N PRO A 57 1.74 -1.53 9.34
CA PRO A 57 0.93 -2.58 8.75
C PRO A 57 1.09 -2.58 7.23
N PHE A 58 1.18 -3.78 6.67
CA PHE A 58 1.06 -4.02 5.24
C PHE A 58 -0.01 -5.08 5.01
N THR A 59 -0.76 -4.95 3.93
CA THR A 59 -1.70 -6.00 3.50
C THR A 59 -1.03 -6.85 2.43
N ASP A 60 -1.04 -8.16 2.61
CA ASP A 60 -0.46 -9.09 1.63
C ASP A 60 -1.43 -9.37 0.48
N TYR A 61 -1.33 -8.56 -0.57
CA TYR A 61 -2.14 -8.68 -1.78
C TYR A 61 -1.62 -9.73 -2.79
N ARG A 62 -0.61 -10.53 -2.47
CA ARG A 62 -0.01 -11.44 -3.48
C ARG A 62 -1.04 -12.37 -4.12
N MET A 63 -1.92 -12.99 -3.33
CA MET A 63 -2.99 -13.85 -3.84
C MET A 63 -4.02 -13.06 -4.66
N LEU A 64 -4.38 -11.85 -4.22
CA LEU A 64 -5.31 -10.99 -4.95
C LEU A 64 -4.71 -10.54 -6.30
N ASN A 65 -3.41 -10.27 -6.34
CA ASN A 65 -2.71 -9.83 -7.53
C ASN A 65 -2.61 -10.92 -8.60
N THR A 66 -2.77 -12.21 -8.27
CA THR A 66 -2.75 -13.28 -9.29
C THR A 66 -4.05 -13.39 -10.08
N VAL A 67 -5.17 -12.92 -9.52
CA VAL A 67 -6.48 -12.92 -10.21
C VAL A 67 -6.78 -11.57 -10.86
N ASN A 68 -6.16 -10.50 -10.38
CA ASN A 68 -6.34 -9.16 -10.93
C ASN A 68 -5.66 -9.06 -12.30
N ARG A 69 -6.37 -8.46 -13.26
CA ARG A 69 -5.78 -8.08 -14.54
C ARG A 69 -4.95 -6.82 -14.36
N THR A 70 -3.68 -6.89 -14.73
CA THR A 70 -2.82 -5.71 -14.74
C THR A 70 -3.31 -4.72 -15.78
N GLN A 71 -3.60 -3.48 -15.34
CA GLN A 71 -3.79 -2.36 -16.24
C GLN A 71 -2.44 -1.69 -16.50
N PHE A 72 -2.05 -1.60 -17.77
CA PHE A 72 -0.79 -0.98 -18.15
C PHE A 72 -0.99 0.50 -18.43
N PHE A 73 -0.25 1.33 -17.69
CA PHE A 73 -0.04 2.74 -18.02
C PHE A 73 1.40 2.90 -18.51
N PRO A 74 1.63 3.56 -19.65
CA PRO A 74 2.98 3.73 -20.18
C PRO A 74 3.78 4.69 -19.27
N LEU A 75 4.63 4.12 -18.43
CA LEU A 75 5.61 4.86 -17.65
C LEU A 75 6.94 4.82 -18.39
N LEU A 76 7.54 5.99 -18.61
CA LEU A 76 8.84 6.08 -19.25
C LEU A 76 9.91 5.56 -18.29
N ASN A 77 10.87 4.83 -18.82
CA ASN A 77 12.09 4.56 -18.06
C ASN A 77 12.86 5.87 -17.81
N ILE A 78 13.72 5.88 -16.80
CA ILE A 78 14.41 7.11 -16.38
C ILE A 78 15.26 7.74 -17.48
N LYS A 79 15.89 6.94 -18.35
CA LYS A 79 16.73 7.44 -19.46
C LYS A 79 15.86 8.14 -20.52
N GLU A 80 14.73 7.55 -20.84
CA GLU A 80 13.77 8.11 -21.80
C GLU A 80 13.12 9.38 -21.26
N PHE A 81 12.71 9.38 -19.99
CA PHE A 81 12.21 10.57 -19.31
C PHE A 81 13.21 11.72 -19.38
N PHE A 82 14.48 11.45 -19.03
CA PHE A 82 15.52 12.48 -19.03
C PHE A 82 15.79 13.04 -20.43
N ARG A 83 15.94 12.17 -21.43
CA ARG A 83 16.14 12.57 -22.82
C ARG A 83 14.99 13.46 -23.31
N LYS A 84 13.75 13.06 -23.03
CA LYS A 84 12.56 13.69 -23.58
C LYS A 84 12.23 15.02 -22.91
N PHE A 85 12.44 15.14 -21.59
CA PHE A 85 11.95 16.29 -20.83
C PHE A 85 13.05 17.15 -20.18
N MET A 86 14.21 16.58 -19.87
CA MET A 86 15.20 17.25 -19.01
C MET A 86 16.40 17.79 -19.78
N SER A 87 16.75 17.20 -20.92
CA SER A 87 17.98 17.51 -21.69
C SER A 87 18.09 18.97 -22.16
N ARG A 88 16.98 19.69 -22.28
CA ARG A 88 16.92 21.09 -22.75
C ARG A 88 16.38 22.06 -21.70
N ALA A 89 16.07 21.57 -20.50
CA ALA A 89 15.51 22.40 -19.44
C ALA A 89 16.61 23.29 -18.83
N LYS A 90 16.35 24.60 -18.74
CA LYS A 90 17.26 25.55 -18.07
C LYS A 90 17.03 25.64 -16.56
N TYR A 91 15.78 25.41 -16.14
CA TYR A 91 15.36 25.43 -14.74
C TYR A 91 14.41 24.25 -14.50
N ILE A 92 14.51 23.65 -13.32
CA ILE A 92 13.69 22.50 -12.91
C ILE A 92 13.17 22.79 -11.50
N SER A 93 11.90 22.52 -11.28
CA SER A 93 11.30 22.49 -9.95
C SER A 93 10.58 21.17 -9.77
N SER A 94 10.73 20.56 -8.60
CA SER A 94 10.09 19.30 -8.24
C SER A 94 9.03 19.55 -7.18
N MET A 95 7.91 18.83 -7.31
CA MET A 95 6.87 18.77 -6.30
C MET A 95 6.50 17.31 -6.10
N SER A 96 6.33 16.91 -4.85
CA SER A 96 5.88 15.58 -4.46
C SER A 96 4.56 15.68 -3.72
N LEU A 97 3.64 14.78 -4.04
CA LEU A 97 2.45 14.57 -3.22
C LEU A 97 2.85 13.64 -2.08
N GLU A 98 2.53 14.02 -0.85
CA GLU A 98 2.77 13.20 0.33
C GLU A 98 1.48 12.52 0.76
N ASP A 99 1.63 11.32 1.32
CA ASP A 99 0.51 10.56 1.87
C ASP A 99 0.00 11.25 3.14
N ILE A 100 -1.32 11.29 3.32
CA ILE A 100 -1.98 11.87 4.49
C ILE A 100 -1.48 11.26 5.81
N ARG A 101 -1.04 9.99 5.77
CA ARG A 101 -0.48 9.28 6.94
C ARG A 101 0.82 9.88 7.50
N LYS A 102 1.41 10.86 6.83
CA LYS A 102 2.66 11.50 7.26
C LYS A 102 2.44 12.66 8.25
N TYR A 103 1.20 13.07 8.47
CA TYR A 103 0.83 14.11 9.43
C TYR A 103 -0.26 13.56 10.39
N PRO A 104 -0.21 13.90 11.70
CA PRO A 104 -1.24 13.52 12.66
C PRO A 104 -2.60 14.15 12.34
#